data_AF-A0A543EXM4-F1
#
_entry.id   AF-A0A543EXM4-F1
#
_cell.length_a   1.000
_cell.length_b   1.000
_cell.length_c   1.000
_cell.angle_alpha   90.00
_cell.angle_beta   90.00
_cell.angle_gamma   90.00
#
_symmetry.space_group_name_H-M   'P 1'
#
loop_
_entity.id
_entity.type
_entity.pdbx_description
1 polymer ?
#
loop_
_entity_poly.entity_id
_entity_poly.type
_entity_poly.pdbx_seq_one_letter_code
_entity_poly.pdbx_strand_id
1 'polypeptide(L)'
;MSIPTVPSHPGAPSGYAWRCVWPESRTIGWSVATLAALVCGAACSVVGTVFDDRSVVGIGVLLLLLGGIAGITCLVMGIEDRPEVRAGDGDNTFVLRYLPVRLAPALAGLAAVAVAAIWLGIVTGDLEPTLCGIALLVALFLLAGLALSYRRTARLSFSPDAIRITTRNFDWEFPWDAAHFTAGFDPKGAETIEIRCPRDAVITRRTPRKTPTHLRPPADSPDGPWKIAPIMWGVRPNSLYSTMTHLRGTPALRAELTRTQLAAMLTPPPWRIRRTLNLDPTLDLDSR
;
A
#
# COMPACT_ATOMS: atom_id res chain seq x y z
N MET A 1 -8.82 -15.72 -20.00
CA MET A 1 -9.48 -16.08 -18.73
C MET A 1 -10.40 -14.93 -18.33
N SER A 2 -11.64 -15.22 -17.90
CA SER A 2 -12.55 -14.21 -17.34
C SER A 2 -12.01 -13.72 -15.99
N ILE A 3 -12.10 -12.42 -15.73
CA ILE A 3 -11.69 -11.85 -14.43
C ILE A 3 -12.69 -12.34 -13.37
N PRO A 4 -12.26 -13.06 -12.32
CA PRO A 4 -13.16 -13.56 -11.28
C PRO A 4 -13.86 -12.41 -10.55
N THR A 5 -15.16 -12.57 -10.32
CA THR A 5 -16.01 -11.59 -9.61
C THR A 5 -16.58 -12.18 -8.34
N VAL A 6 -16.59 -11.40 -7.26
CA VAL A 6 -17.16 -11.77 -5.95
C VAL A 6 -18.35 -10.84 -5.63
N PRO A 7 -19.38 -11.35 -4.94
CA PRO A 7 -20.41 -10.50 -4.34
C PRO A 7 -19.78 -9.38 -3.49
N SER A 8 -20.40 -8.21 -3.56
CA SER A 8 -19.94 -7.03 -2.85
C SER A 8 -20.11 -7.12 -1.33
N HIS A 9 -19.42 -6.23 -0.62
CA HIS A 9 -19.67 -6.00 0.80
C HIS A 9 -21.10 -5.46 1.03
N PRO A 10 -21.80 -5.85 2.11
CA PRO A 10 -23.05 -5.21 2.51
C PRO A 10 -22.90 -3.68 2.58
N GLY A 11 -23.82 -2.95 1.95
CA GLY A 11 -23.77 -1.48 1.86
C GLY A 11 -23.17 -0.94 0.56
N ALA A 12 -22.61 -1.79 -0.31
CA ALA A 12 -22.27 -1.40 -1.67
C ALA A 12 -23.55 -1.22 -2.53
N PRO A 13 -23.52 -0.36 -3.55
CA PRO A 13 -24.67 -0.12 -4.43
C PRO A 13 -25.01 -1.36 -5.28
N SER A 14 -26.24 -1.42 -5.76
CA SER A 14 -26.71 -2.51 -6.61
C SER A 14 -25.85 -2.63 -7.89
N GLY A 15 -25.57 -3.86 -8.29
CA GLY A 15 -24.73 -4.13 -9.47
C GLY A 15 -23.23 -3.91 -9.26
N TYR A 16 -22.76 -3.49 -8.08
CA TYR A 16 -21.33 -3.50 -7.76
C TYR A 16 -20.82 -4.94 -7.59
N ALA A 17 -19.75 -5.28 -8.31
CA ALA A 17 -19.07 -6.56 -8.19
C ALA A 17 -17.57 -6.32 -7.97
N TRP A 18 -17.00 -7.02 -6.98
CA TRP A 18 -15.59 -6.94 -6.70
C TRP A 18 -14.81 -7.85 -7.66
N ARG A 19 -13.79 -7.31 -8.32
CA ARG A 19 -12.99 -7.99 -9.34
C ARG A 19 -11.61 -8.34 -8.78
N CYS A 20 -11.23 -9.61 -8.87
CA CYS A 20 -9.89 -10.05 -8.50
C CYS A 20 -8.96 -10.03 -9.72
N VAL A 21 -8.15 -8.98 -9.86
CA VAL A 21 -7.21 -8.83 -11.00
C VAL A 21 -5.77 -9.11 -10.60
N TRP A 22 -5.42 -8.87 -9.33
CA TRP A 22 -4.11 -9.21 -8.77
C TRP A 22 -4.22 -10.32 -7.73
N PRO A 23 -3.23 -11.24 -7.66
CA PRO A 23 -3.16 -12.23 -6.59
C PRO A 23 -2.97 -11.51 -5.24
N GLU A 24 -3.74 -11.92 -4.24
CA GLU A 24 -3.67 -11.34 -2.90
C GLU A 24 -2.54 -11.98 -2.06
N SER A 25 -1.33 -12.06 -2.62
CA SER A 25 -0.20 -12.75 -1.98
C SER A 25 0.72 -11.83 -1.18
N ARG A 26 0.62 -10.51 -1.31
CA ARG A 26 1.66 -9.60 -0.78
C ARG A 26 1.64 -9.35 0.72
N THR A 27 0.52 -9.60 1.38
CA THR A 27 0.49 -9.63 2.85
C THR A 27 1.22 -10.85 3.42
N ILE A 28 1.39 -11.92 2.63
CA ILE A 28 2.06 -13.15 3.05
C ILE A 28 3.58 -12.93 3.15
N GLY A 29 4.18 -12.20 2.21
CA GLY A 29 5.63 -11.97 2.19
C GLY A 29 6.17 -11.31 3.46
N TRP A 30 5.45 -10.32 4.00
CA TRP A 30 5.82 -9.68 5.27
C TRP A 30 5.63 -10.61 6.47
N SER A 31 4.54 -11.37 6.52
CA SER A 31 4.32 -12.37 7.56
C SER A 31 5.39 -13.47 7.56
N VAL A 32 5.81 -13.94 6.37
CA VAL A 32 6.86 -14.96 6.24
C VAL A 32 8.22 -14.39 6.65
N ALA A 33 8.58 -13.18 6.21
CA ALA A 33 9.82 -12.52 6.62
C ALA A 33 9.86 -12.27 8.13
N THR A 34 8.72 -11.91 8.72
CA THR A 34 8.55 -11.70 10.16
C THR A 34 8.75 -13.00 10.93
N LEU A 35 8.11 -14.08 10.46
CA LEU A 35 8.25 -15.41 11.06
C LEU A 35 9.70 -15.90 10.95
N ALA A 36 10.33 -15.72 9.80
CA ALA A 36 11.74 -16.07 9.61
C ALA A 36 12.64 -15.28 10.58
N ALA A 37 12.42 -13.97 10.74
CA ALA A 37 13.16 -13.16 11.70
C ALA A 37 12.98 -13.66 13.15
N LEU A 38 11.76 -14.02 13.55
CA LEU A 38 11.50 -14.57 14.88
C LEU A 38 12.19 -15.92 15.10
N VAL A 39 12.10 -16.84 14.13
CA VAL A 39 12.70 -18.18 14.21
C VAL A 39 14.22 -18.10 14.21
N CYS A 40 14.81 -17.34 13.30
CA CYS A 40 16.26 -17.12 13.26
C CYS A 40 16.75 -16.42 14.53
N GLY A 41 16.01 -15.42 15.03
CA GLY A 41 16.35 -14.74 16.27
C GLY A 41 16.36 -15.67 17.47
N ALA A 42 15.33 -16.51 17.62
CA ALA A 42 15.28 -17.52 18.67
C ALA A 42 16.43 -18.53 18.56
N ALA A 43 16.72 -19.03 17.36
CA ALA A 43 17.81 -19.97 17.12
C ALA A 43 19.18 -19.36 17.46
N CYS A 44 19.45 -18.13 17.02
CA CYS A 44 20.68 -17.40 17.37
C CYS A 44 20.79 -17.19 18.88
N SER A 45 19.72 -16.75 19.56
CA SER A 45 19.74 -16.59 21.01
C SER A 45 20.09 -17.89 21.74
N VAL A 46 19.48 -19.02 21.35
CA VAL A 46 19.76 -20.34 21.95
C VAL A 46 21.20 -20.77 21.68
N VAL A 47 21.65 -20.72 20.42
CA VAL A 47 23.03 -21.10 20.05
C VAL A 47 24.04 -20.22 20.79
N GLY A 48 23.84 -18.90 20.80
CA GLY A 48 24.71 -17.98 21.52
C GLY A 48 24.78 -18.28 23.02
N THR A 49 23.65 -18.61 23.66
CA THR A 49 23.67 -19.00 25.09
C THR A 49 24.37 -20.33 25.35
N VAL A 50 24.24 -21.30 24.45
CA VAL A 50 24.86 -22.63 24.60
C VAL A 50 26.38 -22.55 24.45
N PHE A 51 26.88 -21.69 23.56
CA PHE A 51 28.31 -21.52 23.30
C PHE A 51 28.94 -20.32 24.02
N ASP A 52 28.19 -19.65 24.90
CA ASP A 52 28.59 -18.41 25.62
C ASP A 52 29.09 -17.28 24.69
N ASP A 53 28.56 -17.23 23.46
CA ASP A 53 28.85 -16.18 22.48
C ASP A 53 27.83 -15.04 22.60
N ARG A 54 28.24 -14.01 23.34
CA ARG A 54 27.43 -12.81 23.59
C ARG A 54 27.05 -12.06 22.31
N SER A 55 27.86 -12.14 21.26
CA SER A 55 27.58 -11.48 19.98
C SER A 55 26.41 -12.16 19.27
N VAL A 56 26.40 -13.49 19.27
CA VAL A 56 25.33 -14.30 18.66
C VAL A 56 24.03 -14.14 19.45
N VAL A 57 24.09 -14.05 20.78
CA VAL A 57 22.91 -13.71 21.61
C VAL A 57 22.38 -12.31 21.25
N GLY A 58 23.25 -11.31 21.10
CA GLY A 58 22.85 -9.96 20.71
C GLY A 58 22.13 -9.91 19.36
N ILE A 59 22.63 -10.63 18.35
CA ILE A 59 21.97 -10.76 17.04
C ILE A 59 20.60 -11.44 17.18
N GLY A 60 20.52 -12.50 18.00
CA GLY A 60 19.26 -13.22 18.25
C GLY A 60 18.19 -12.33 18.88
N VAL A 61 18.54 -11.58 19.91
CA VAL A 61 17.65 -10.61 20.58
C VAL A 61 17.19 -9.52 19.60
N LEU A 62 18.09 -9.01 18.77
CA LEU A 62 17.74 -7.99 17.77
C LEU A 62 16.73 -8.53 16.75
N LEU A 63 16.95 -9.71 16.21
CA LEU A 63 16.03 -10.35 15.26
C LEU A 63 14.67 -10.64 15.90
N LEU A 64 14.63 -11.05 17.18
CA LEU A 64 13.39 -11.22 17.93
C LEU A 64 12.63 -9.91 18.10
N LEU A 65 13.31 -8.81 18.43
CA LEU A 65 12.69 -7.49 18.55
C LEU A 65 12.11 -7.03 17.20
N LEU A 66 12.86 -7.20 16.11
CA LEU A 66 12.40 -6.85 14.76
C LEU A 66 11.21 -7.68 14.33
N GLY A 67 11.27 -8.99 14.52
CA GLY A 67 10.17 -9.91 14.24
C GLY A 67 8.94 -9.63 15.11
N GLY A 68 9.12 -9.32 16.39
CA GLY A 68 8.04 -8.99 17.31
C GLY A 68 7.31 -7.71 16.91
N ILE A 69 8.07 -6.64 16.62
CA ILE A 69 7.52 -5.36 16.15
C ILE A 69 6.81 -5.53 14.81
N ALA A 70 7.43 -6.21 13.85
CA ALA A 70 6.82 -6.49 12.56
C ALA A 70 5.53 -7.33 12.70
N GLY A 71 5.53 -8.33 13.58
CA GLY A 71 4.38 -9.20 13.84
C GLY A 71 3.21 -8.48 14.49
N ILE A 72 3.47 -7.67 15.53
CA ILE A 72 2.46 -6.80 16.16
C ILE A 72 1.89 -5.84 15.13
N THR A 73 2.75 -5.25 14.30
CA THR A 73 2.30 -4.31 13.27
C THR A 73 1.47 -5.00 12.20
N CYS A 74 1.84 -6.21 11.75
CA CYS A 74 1.02 -7.02 10.86
C CYS A 74 -0.35 -7.35 11.47
N LEU A 75 -0.42 -7.66 12.76
CA LEU A 75 -1.67 -7.92 13.49
C LEU A 75 -2.55 -6.66 13.58
N VAL A 76 -1.98 -5.54 14.02
CA VAL A 76 -2.69 -4.26 14.16
C VAL A 76 -3.16 -3.75 12.80
N MET A 77 -2.33 -3.87 11.76
CA MET A 77 -2.68 -3.43 10.40
C MET A 77 -3.58 -4.41 9.65
N GLY A 78 -3.61 -5.68 10.06
CA GLY A 78 -4.64 -6.63 9.62
C GLY A 78 -6.05 -6.21 10.04
N ILE A 79 -6.19 -5.35 11.07
CA ILE A 79 -7.45 -4.74 11.52
C ILE A 79 -7.79 -3.48 10.70
N GLU A 80 -6.83 -2.93 9.93
CA GLU A 80 -6.95 -1.66 9.18
C GLU A 80 -7.42 -1.79 7.72
N ASP A 81 -7.97 -2.93 7.27
CA ASP A 81 -8.65 -3.05 5.95
C ASP A 81 -9.98 -2.26 5.89
N ARG A 82 -10.07 -1.13 6.60
CA ARG A 82 -11.18 -0.17 6.59
C ARG A 82 -10.74 1.10 5.86
N PRO A 83 -11.16 1.30 4.60
CA PRO A 83 -10.80 2.50 3.86
C PRO A 83 -11.31 3.75 4.59
N GLU A 84 -10.41 4.67 4.93
CA GLU A 84 -10.79 5.94 5.55
C GLU A 84 -11.24 6.94 4.48
N VAL A 85 -12.54 6.91 4.16
CA VAL A 85 -13.17 7.89 3.27
C VAL A 85 -13.51 9.16 4.07
N ARG A 86 -13.06 10.34 3.63
CA ARG A 86 -13.41 11.65 4.20
C ARG A 86 -14.27 12.45 3.24
N ALA A 87 -15.07 13.39 3.74
CA ALA A 87 -15.72 14.39 2.90
C ALA A 87 -14.66 15.34 2.29
N GLY A 88 -14.86 15.72 1.04
CA GLY A 88 -14.09 16.74 0.33
C GLY A 88 -14.71 18.14 0.45
N ASP A 89 -14.21 19.06 -0.36
CA ASP A 89 -14.60 20.49 -0.31
C ASP A 89 -15.94 20.78 -1.02
N GLY A 90 -16.44 19.86 -1.84
CA GLY A 90 -17.72 19.98 -2.54
C GLY A 90 -18.69 18.86 -2.17
N ASP A 91 -19.97 19.10 -2.43
CA ASP A 91 -21.03 18.10 -2.24
C ASP A 91 -20.68 16.83 -3.04
N ASN A 92 -20.86 15.67 -2.40
CA ASN A 92 -20.56 14.35 -2.97
C ASN A 92 -19.12 14.17 -3.47
N THR A 93 -18.18 14.99 -2.98
CA THR A 93 -16.76 14.77 -3.15
C THR A 93 -16.23 13.96 -1.97
N PHE A 94 -15.53 12.88 -2.25
CA PHE A 94 -14.94 12.01 -1.23
C PHE A 94 -13.45 11.87 -1.42
N VAL A 95 -12.70 11.85 -0.33
CA VAL A 95 -11.24 11.88 -0.34
C VAL A 95 -10.68 10.69 0.43
N LEU A 96 -9.81 9.94 -0.25
CA LEU A 96 -8.87 9.02 0.38
C LEU A 96 -7.56 9.77 0.64
N ARG A 97 -7.09 9.73 1.88
CA ARG A 97 -5.79 10.31 2.25
C ARG A 97 -4.70 9.25 2.13
N TYR A 98 -3.48 9.71 1.90
CA TYR A 98 -2.33 8.82 1.97
C TYR A 98 -2.21 8.23 3.36
N LEU A 99 -2.29 6.90 3.43
CA LEU A 99 -2.11 6.15 4.65
C LEU A 99 -0.88 5.26 4.48
N PRO A 100 0.25 5.61 5.12
CA PRO A 100 1.48 4.84 5.03
C PRO A 100 1.41 3.58 5.90
N VAL A 101 0.31 2.82 5.83
CA VAL A 101 0.08 1.58 6.59
C VAL A 101 1.32 0.70 6.45
N ARG A 102 1.79 0.49 5.23
CA ARG A 102 2.96 -0.38 4.99
C ARG A 102 4.32 0.22 5.35
N LEU A 103 4.40 1.52 5.67
CA LEU A 103 5.67 2.15 6.06
C LEU A 103 5.88 2.13 7.57
N ALA A 104 4.81 2.13 8.37
CA ALA A 104 4.93 2.11 9.84
C ALA A 104 5.75 0.92 10.37
N PRO A 105 5.57 -0.34 9.90
CA PRO A 105 6.42 -1.44 10.34
C PRO A 105 7.87 -1.28 9.90
N ALA A 106 8.11 -0.76 8.69
CA ALA A 106 9.47 -0.49 8.21
C ALA A 106 10.17 0.58 9.05
N LEU A 107 9.45 1.64 9.44
CA LEU A 107 9.96 2.69 10.33
C LEU A 107 10.22 2.15 11.74
N ALA A 108 9.30 1.34 12.29
CA ALA A 108 9.47 0.76 13.62
C ALA A 108 10.65 -0.23 13.66
N GLY A 109 10.79 -1.07 12.62
CA GLY A 109 11.94 -1.95 12.46
C GLY A 109 13.25 -1.18 12.32
N LEU A 110 13.29 -0.16 11.46
CA LEU A 110 14.46 0.70 11.29
C LEU A 110 14.86 1.40 12.60
N ALA A 111 13.88 1.89 13.38
CA ALA A 111 14.12 2.48 14.68
C ALA A 111 14.72 1.47 15.68
N ALA A 112 14.19 0.23 15.71
CA ALA A 112 14.71 -0.82 16.57
C ALA A 112 16.15 -1.21 16.20
N VAL A 113 16.47 -1.37 14.92
CA VAL A 113 17.86 -1.62 14.47
C VAL A 113 18.77 -0.47 14.87
N ALA A 114 18.33 0.76 14.65
CA ALA A 114 19.13 1.94 14.94
C ALA A 114 19.48 2.04 16.43
N VAL A 115 18.49 1.84 17.32
CA VAL A 115 18.70 1.84 18.78
C VAL A 115 19.61 0.70 19.20
N ALA A 116 19.42 -0.51 18.66
CA ALA A 116 20.24 -1.66 19.00
C ALA A 116 21.70 -1.49 18.56
N ALA A 117 21.95 -0.94 17.37
CA ALA A 117 23.30 -0.67 16.88
C ALA A 117 24.01 0.39 17.73
N ILE A 118 23.30 1.47 18.12
CA ILE A 118 23.84 2.47 19.05
C ILE A 118 24.19 1.83 20.39
N TRP A 119 23.27 1.06 20.96
CA TRP A 119 23.46 0.39 22.24
C TRP A 119 24.66 -0.57 22.19
N LEU A 120 24.77 -1.38 21.12
CA LEU A 120 25.88 -2.30 20.93
C LEU A 120 27.22 -1.55 20.92
N GLY A 121 27.33 -0.46 20.16
CA GLY A 121 28.57 0.32 20.11
C GLY A 121 28.94 0.98 21.43
N ILE A 122 27.95 1.42 22.22
CA ILE A 122 28.19 1.94 23.57
C ILE A 122 28.74 0.84 24.49
N VAL A 123 28.18 -0.38 24.41
CA VAL A 123 28.59 -1.51 25.26
C VAL A 123 29.97 -2.05 24.87
N THR A 124 30.28 -2.12 23.58
CA THR A 124 31.58 -2.64 23.10
C THR A 124 32.67 -1.57 23.04
N GLY A 125 32.31 -0.28 23.11
CA GLY A 125 33.23 0.83 22.94
C GLY A 125 33.62 1.07 21.47
N ASP A 126 32.94 0.42 20.52
CA ASP A 126 33.26 0.50 19.10
C ASP A 126 32.49 1.62 18.40
N LEU A 127 33.20 2.38 17.56
CA LEU A 127 32.65 3.51 16.81
C LEU A 127 31.76 3.09 15.64
N GLU A 128 32.07 1.98 14.97
CA GLU A 128 31.35 1.51 13.78
C GLU A 128 29.85 1.24 14.02
N PRO A 129 29.44 0.41 15.01
CA PRO A 129 28.02 0.16 15.30
C PRO A 129 27.29 1.44 15.74
N THR A 130 27.95 2.33 16.47
CA THR A 130 27.39 3.63 16.85
C THR A 130 27.12 4.51 15.63
N LEU A 131 28.08 4.64 14.71
CA LEU A 131 27.91 5.41 13.47
C LEU A 131 26.83 4.81 12.57
N CYS A 132 26.78 3.48 12.46
CA CYS A 132 25.73 2.78 11.73
C CYS A 132 24.34 3.11 12.30
N GLY A 133 24.17 2.99 13.61
CA GLY A 133 22.91 3.31 14.26
C GLY A 133 22.49 4.77 14.12
N ILE A 134 23.44 5.72 14.20
CA ILE A 134 23.17 7.14 13.90
C ILE A 134 22.71 7.33 12.45
N ALA A 135 23.38 6.70 11.48
CA ALA A 135 22.98 6.79 10.08
C ALA A 135 21.57 6.22 9.84
N LEU A 136 21.22 5.12 10.50
CA LEU A 136 19.88 4.54 10.46
C LEU A 136 18.82 5.46 11.10
N LEU A 137 19.14 6.16 12.21
CA LEU A 137 18.26 7.18 12.78
C LEU A 137 18.04 8.35 11.81
N VAL A 138 19.09 8.85 11.15
CA VAL A 138 18.96 9.91 10.14
C VAL A 138 18.05 9.45 8.99
N ALA A 139 18.26 8.23 8.49
CA ALA A 139 17.39 7.64 7.47
C ALA A 139 15.94 7.51 7.94
N LEU A 140 15.72 7.11 9.19
CA LEU A 140 14.40 7.03 9.82
C LEU A 140 13.69 8.40 9.84
N PHE A 141 14.37 9.45 10.31
CA PHE A 141 13.80 10.79 10.36
C PHE A 141 13.50 11.34 8.96
N LEU A 142 14.37 11.08 7.99
CA LEU A 142 14.13 11.45 6.59
C LEU A 142 12.90 10.73 6.04
N LEU A 143 12.78 9.41 6.22
CA LEU A 143 11.64 8.63 5.74
C LEU A 143 10.34 9.04 6.44
N ALA A 144 10.36 9.26 7.75
CA ALA A 144 9.20 9.75 8.51
C ALA A 144 8.76 11.14 8.04
N GLY A 145 9.71 12.06 7.84
CA GLY A 145 9.44 13.41 7.32
C GLY A 145 8.85 13.38 5.90
N LEU A 146 9.38 12.50 5.04
CA LEU A 146 8.84 12.26 3.70
C LEU A 146 7.41 11.71 3.77
N ALA A 147 7.16 10.70 4.60
CA ALA A 147 5.84 10.10 4.78
C ALA A 147 4.82 11.11 5.30
N LEU A 148 5.20 11.95 6.25
CA LEU A 148 4.35 13.01 6.78
C LEU A 148 4.05 14.08 5.72
N SER A 149 5.05 14.45 4.91
CA SER A 149 4.89 15.36 3.77
C SER A 149 3.90 14.80 2.74
N TYR A 150 4.00 13.50 2.41
CA TYR A 150 3.02 12.83 1.56
C TYR A 150 1.64 12.80 2.21
N ARG A 151 1.52 12.42 3.49
CA ARG A 151 0.23 12.39 4.20
C ARG A 151 -0.52 13.73 4.17
N ARG A 152 0.20 14.85 4.18
CA ARG A 152 -0.39 16.20 4.11
C ARG A 152 -0.90 16.58 2.72
N THR A 153 -0.25 16.08 1.67
CA THR A 153 -0.46 16.56 0.28
C THR A 153 -1.16 15.54 -0.61
N ALA A 154 -1.02 14.25 -0.31
CA ALA A 154 -1.54 13.18 -1.13
C ALA A 154 -3.03 12.95 -0.84
N ARG A 155 -3.85 13.16 -1.87
CA ARG A 155 -5.30 12.99 -1.88
C ARG A 155 -5.74 12.29 -3.16
N LEU A 156 -6.58 11.27 -3.04
CA LEU A 156 -7.32 10.69 -4.14
C LEU A 156 -8.79 11.04 -3.91
N SER A 157 -9.31 11.90 -4.78
CA SER A 157 -10.65 12.45 -4.68
C SER A 157 -11.57 11.84 -5.73
N PHE A 158 -12.74 11.41 -5.30
CA PHE A 158 -13.86 10.98 -6.14
C PHE A 158 -14.88 12.10 -6.12
N SER A 159 -15.06 12.78 -7.25
CA SER A 159 -16.13 13.76 -7.46
C SER A 159 -17.10 13.22 -8.51
N PRO A 160 -18.31 13.81 -8.65
CA PRO A 160 -19.26 13.40 -9.68
C PRO A 160 -18.67 13.44 -11.11
N ASP A 161 -17.86 14.45 -11.40
CA ASP A 161 -17.38 14.75 -12.75
C ASP A 161 -16.01 14.12 -13.06
N ALA A 162 -15.16 13.97 -12.05
CA ALA A 162 -13.78 13.52 -12.23
C ALA A 162 -13.19 12.73 -11.05
N ILE A 163 -12.12 12.02 -11.35
CA ILE A 163 -11.15 11.54 -10.35
C ILE A 163 -10.00 12.52 -10.29
N ARG A 164 -9.68 13.01 -9.10
CA ARG A 164 -8.50 13.86 -8.90
C ARG A 164 -7.48 13.20 -8.02
N ILE A 165 -6.22 13.27 -8.43
CA ILE A 165 -5.08 12.64 -7.78
C ILE A 165 -4.06 13.73 -7.53
N THR A 166 -4.01 14.17 -6.29
CA THR A 166 -3.09 15.22 -5.85
C THR A 166 -2.00 14.58 -5.00
N THR A 167 -0.76 14.99 -5.20
CA THR A 167 0.39 14.71 -4.35
C THR A 167 1.30 15.95 -4.33
N ARG A 168 2.36 15.95 -3.53
CA ARG A 168 3.39 17.01 -3.61
C ARG A 168 4.09 17.12 -4.98
N ASN A 169 4.03 16.09 -5.82
CA ASN A 169 4.78 15.98 -7.07
C ASN A 169 3.91 16.14 -8.32
N PHE A 170 2.61 15.95 -8.21
CA PHE A 170 1.67 16.03 -9.34
C PHE A 170 0.26 16.25 -8.83
N ASP A 171 -0.55 16.93 -9.63
CA ASP A 171 -1.97 17.14 -9.38
C ASP A 171 -2.69 16.97 -10.71
N TRP A 172 -3.33 15.82 -10.86
CA TRP A 172 -4.00 15.41 -12.09
C TRP A 172 -5.46 15.19 -11.83
N GLU A 173 -6.30 15.67 -12.73
CA GLU A 173 -7.72 15.43 -12.70
C GLU A 173 -8.16 14.82 -14.02
N PHE A 174 -8.86 13.69 -13.91
CA PHE A 174 -9.27 12.83 -15.01
C PHE A 174 -10.79 12.83 -15.06
N PRO A 175 -11.41 13.39 -16.11
CA PRO A 175 -12.85 13.26 -16.33
C PRO A 175 -13.23 11.78 -16.42
N TRP A 176 -14.29 11.36 -15.73
CA TRP A 176 -14.69 9.95 -15.70
C TRP A 176 -14.97 9.38 -17.07
N ASP A 177 -15.59 10.17 -17.94
CA ASP A 177 -16.06 9.71 -19.25
C ASP A 177 -14.87 9.50 -20.22
N ALA A 178 -13.78 10.24 -20.03
CA ALA A 178 -12.55 10.13 -20.82
C ALA A 178 -11.55 9.11 -20.26
N ALA A 179 -11.63 8.79 -18.95
CA ALA A 179 -10.67 7.93 -18.28
C ALA A 179 -11.00 6.44 -18.43
N HIS A 180 -10.03 5.62 -18.85
CA HIS A 180 -10.09 4.17 -18.86
C HIS A 180 -9.09 3.59 -17.86
N PHE A 181 -9.50 2.59 -17.10
CA PHE A 181 -8.65 1.93 -16.10
C PHE A 181 -8.24 0.55 -16.57
N THR A 182 -6.93 0.27 -16.52
CA THR A 182 -6.36 -1.04 -16.78
C THR A 182 -5.50 -1.47 -15.60
N ALA A 183 -5.60 -2.74 -15.24
CA ALA A 183 -4.71 -3.31 -14.23
C ALA A 183 -3.33 -3.55 -14.84
N GLY A 184 -2.28 -3.16 -14.12
CA GLY A 184 -0.90 -3.36 -14.54
C GLY A 184 0.04 -3.59 -13.36
N PHE A 185 1.32 -3.64 -13.68
CA PHE A 185 2.41 -3.69 -12.73
C PHE A 185 3.44 -2.61 -13.07
N ASP A 186 4.09 -2.04 -12.05
CA ASP A 186 5.27 -1.21 -12.26
C ASP A 186 6.50 -2.08 -12.59
N PRO A 187 7.64 -1.49 -13.01
CA PRO A 187 8.86 -2.25 -13.31
C PRO A 187 9.44 -3.03 -12.11
N LYS A 188 9.06 -2.67 -10.89
CA LYS A 188 9.44 -3.36 -9.64
C LYS A 188 8.41 -4.41 -9.22
N GLY A 189 7.42 -4.67 -10.07
CA GLY A 189 6.31 -5.56 -9.84
C GLY A 189 5.24 -4.99 -8.91
N ALA A 190 5.25 -3.73 -8.47
CA ALA A 190 4.17 -3.15 -7.68
C ALA A 190 2.83 -3.16 -8.44
N GLU A 191 1.72 -3.54 -7.80
CA GLU A 191 0.39 -3.45 -8.41
C GLU A 191 0.09 -1.98 -8.73
N THR A 192 -0.29 -1.71 -9.97
CA THR A 192 -0.60 -0.34 -10.43
C THR A 192 -1.86 -0.31 -11.24
N ILE A 193 -2.65 0.75 -11.08
CA ILE A 193 -3.75 1.05 -11.98
C ILE A 193 -3.18 2.01 -13.02
N GLU A 194 -3.21 1.58 -14.27
CA GLU A 194 -2.92 2.42 -15.42
C GLU A 194 -4.20 3.14 -15.82
N ILE A 195 -4.10 4.47 -15.94
CA ILE A 195 -5.18 5.34 -16.37
C ILE A 195 -4.84 5.78 -17.80
N ARG A 196 -5.68 5.43 -18.77
CA ARG A 196 -5.61 5.96 -20.13
C ARG A 196 -6.65 7.06 -20.28
N CYS A 197 -6.24 8.24 -20.71
CA CYS A 197 -7.08 9.42 -20.85
C CYS A 197 -6.45 10.33 -21.92
N PRO A 198 -7.21 10.90 -22.86
CA PRO A 198 -6.66 11.90 -23.78
C PRO A 198 -5.96 13.02 -23.02
N ARG A 199 -4.71 13.34 -23.41
CA ARG A 199 -3.86 14.28 -22.67
C ARG A 199 -4.47 15.68 -22.56
N ASP A 200 -5.23 16.10 -23.56
CA ASP A 200 -5.97 17.36 -23.61
C ASP A 200 -7.18 17.38 -22.66
N ALA A 201 -7.76 16.23 -22.35
CA ALA A 201 -8.82 16.09 -21.34
C ALA A 201 -8.30 16.10 -19.89
N VAL A 202 -7.01 15.79 -19.68
CA VAL A 202 -6.41 15.75 -18.33
C VAL A 202 -6.05 17.16 -17.85
N ILE A 203 -6.70 17.59 -16.77
CA ILE A 203 -6.35 18.85 -16.12
C ILE A 203 -5.12 18.61 -15.23
N THR A 204 -3.99 19.21 -15.59
CA THR A 204 -2.75 19.16 -14.79
C THR A 204 -2.51 20.49 -14.11
N ARG A 205 -2.46 20.49 -12.77
CA ARG A 205 -2.19 21.70 -11.98
C ARG A 205 -0.75 21.73 -11.50
N ARG A 206 -0.24 22.94 -11.26
CA ARG A 206 1.14 23.15 -10.81
C ARG A 206 1.33 22.66 -9.38
N THR A 207 2.36 21.85 -9.17
CA THR A 207 2.79 21.38 -7.85
C THR A 207 4.14 21.96 -7.43
N PRO A 208 4.44 22.01 -6.12
CA PRO A 208 5.70 22.55 -5.62
C PRO A 208 6.94 21.74 -6.03
N ARG A 209 6.77 20.46 -6.38
CA ARG A 209 7.86 19.60 -6.88
C ARG A 209 7.58 19.11 -8.29
N LYS A 210 8.67 18.78 -9.00
CA LYS A 210 8.64 18.19 -10.33
C LYS A 210 8.12 16.75 -10.26
N THR A 211 7.17 16.41 -11.12
CA THR A 211 6.67 15.04 -11.25
C THR A 211 7.78 14.09 -11.69
N PRO A 212 8.01 12.95 -11.01
CA PRO A 212 8.96 11.94 -11.43
C PRO A 212 8.69 11.45 -12.86
N THR A 213 9.74 11.24 -13.64
CA THR A 213 9.62 10.82 -15.06
C THR A 213 8.88 9.50 -15.23
N HIS A 214 9.12 8.52 -14.36
CA HIS A 214 8.47 7.20 -14.40
C HIS A 214 6.97 7.21 -14.09
N LEU A 215 6.43 8.31 -13.55
CA LEU A 215 4.99 8.48 -13.30
C LEU A 215 4.30 9.25 -14.43
N ARG A 216 5.07 9.96 -15.26
CA ARG A 216 4.52 10.68 -16.40
C ARG A 216 4.20 9.68 -17.50
N PRO A 217 3.14 9.92 -18.27
CA PRO A 217 2.94 9.19 -19.50
C PRO A 217 4.13 9.43 -20.46
N PRO A 218 4.45 8.48 -21.36
CA PRO A 218 5.44 8.68 -22.40
C PRO A 218 5.16 9.97 -23.19
N ALA A 219 6.20 10.73 -23.54
CA ALA A 219 6.03 12.02 -24.21
C ALA A 219 5.18 11.88 -25.49
N ASP A 220 5.41 10.80 -26.22
CA ASP A 220 4.81 10.53 -27.54
C ASP A 220 3.44 9.85 -27.44
N SER A 221 2.95 9.56 -26.23
CA SER A 221 1.65 8.92 -26.09
C SER A 221 0.53 9.94 -25.93
N PRO A 222 -0.46 9.95 -26.85
CA PRO A 222 -1.60 10.87 -26.78
C PRO A 222 -2.50 10.61 -25.57
N ASP A 223 -2.62 9.34 -25.13
CA ASP A 223 -3.64 8.92 -24.16
C ASP A 223 -3.06 8.32 -22.87
N GLY A 224 -1.76 8.45 -22.63
CA GLY A 224 -1.13 7.94 -21.41
C GLY A 224 -0.28 6.67 -21.61
N PRO A 225 -0.13 5.75 -20.64
CA PRO A 225 -0.86 5.68 -19.39
C PRO A 225 -0.22 6.52 -18.28
N TRP A 226 -1.06 7.16 -17.46
CA TRP A 226 -0.67 7.61 -16.14
C TRP A 226 -0.72 6.42 -15.19
N LYS A 227 0.23 6.33 -14.26
CA LYS A 227 0.31 5.20 -13.33
C LYS A 227 0.00 5.67 -11.91
N ILE A 228 -0.91 4.97 -11.24
CA ILE A 228 -1.13 5.13 -9.81
C ILE A 228 -0.89 3.82 -9.08
N ALA A 229 -0.25 3.91 -7.92
CA ALA A 229 -0.05 2.78 -7.02
C ALA A 229 -1.15 2.82 -5.94
N PRO A 230 -2.11 1.87 -5.94
CA PRO A 230 -3.22 1.85 -4.97
C PRO A 230 -2.75 1.81 -3.52
N ILE A 231 -1.58 1.21 -3.28
CA ILE A 231 -0.89 1.11 -2.00
C ILE A 231 -0.73 2.46 -1.29
N MET A 232 -0.68 3.57 -2.04
CA MET A 232 -0.57 4.92 -1.47
C MET A 232 -1.83 5.33 -0.70
N TRP A 233 -2.99 4.79 -1.05
CA TRP A 233 -4.28 5.28 -0.55
C TRP A 233 -4.85 4.44 0.59
N GLY A 234 -4.06 3.51 1.16
CA GLY A 234 -4.51 2.67 2.26
C GLY A 234 -5.66 1.72 1.88
N VAL A 235 -5.82 1.42 0.58
CA VAL A 235 -6.88 0.54 0.07
C VAL A 235 -6.29 -0.62 -0.71
N ARG A 236 -6.98 -1.76 -0.72
CA ARG A 236 -6.56 -2.93 -1.50
C ARG A 236 -6.62 -2.60 -3.01
N PRO A 237 -5.60 -2.98 -3.81
CA PRO A 237 -5.57 -2.72 -5.25
C PRO A 237 -6.83 -3.16 -6.00
N ASN A 238 -7.27 -4.41 -5.77
CA ASN A 238 -8.47 -4.98 -6.39
C ASN A 238 -9.74 -4.17 -6.06
N SER A 239 -9.89 -3.72 -4.80
CA SER A 239 -11.06 -2.93 -4.37
C SER A 239 -11.07 -1.55 -5.01
N LEU A 240 -9.92 -0.86 -5.06
CA LEU A 240 -9.81 0.44 -5.72
C LEU A 240 -10.11 0.35 -7.22
N TYR A 241 -9.51 -0.63 -7.90
CA TYR A 241 -9.73 -0.86 -9.33
C TYR A 241 -11.20 -1.17 -9.64
N SER A 242 -11.82 -2.05 -8.85
CA SER A 242 -13.24 -2.41 -9.01
C SER A 242 -14.14 -1.19 -8.81
N THR A 243 -13.87 -0.39 -7.77
CA THR A 243 -14.61 0.83 -7.46
C THR A 243 -14.52 1.84 -8.61
N MET A 244 -13.31 2.15 -9.09
CA MET A 244 -13.10 3.10 -10.19
C MET A 244 -13.78 2.63 -11.47
N THR A 245 -13.69 1.33 -11.79
CA THR A 245 -14.31 0.76 -12.99
C THR A 245 -15.85 0.82 -12.90
N HIS A 246 -16.42 0.54 -11.73
CA HIS A 246 -17.86 0.60 -11.52
C HIS A 246 -18.39 2.04 -11.58
N LEU A 247 -17.76 2.98 -10.88
CA LEU A 247 -18.18 4.40 -10.89
C LEU A 247 -18.12 5.01 -12.29
N ARG A 248 -17.13 4.63 -13.09
CA ARG A 248 -17.08 5.01 -14.49
C ARG A 248 -18.30 4.50 -15.27
N GLY A 249 -18.61 3.21 -15.12
CA GLY A 249 -19.72 2.55 -15.82
C GLY A 249 -21.12 2.97 -15.35
N THR A 250 -21.22 3.66 -14.21
CA THR A 250 -22.50 4.06 -13.59
C THR A 250 -22.54 5.57 -13.31
N PRO A 251 -22.76 6.43 -14.32
CA PRO A 251 -22.75 7.90 -14.15
C PRO A 251 -23.71 8.42 -13.08
N ALA A 252 -24.94 7.89 -13.05
CA ALA A 252 -25.97 8.31 -12.09
C ALA A 252 -25.53 8.12 -10.63
N LEU A 253 -24.83 7.02 -10.34
CA LEU A 253 -24.34 6.71 -9.00
C LEU A 253 -23.29 7.71 -8.53
N ARG A 254 -22.50 8.33 -9.42
CA ARG A 254 -21.42 9.26 -9.02
C ARG A 254 -21.98 10.50 -8.32
N ALA A 255 -23.11 11.00 -8.81
CA ALA A 255 -23.77 12.19 -8.27
C ALA A 255 -24.48 11.91 -6.94
N GLU A 256 -24.93 10.67 -6.72
CA GLU A 256 -25.67 10.26 -5.51
C GLU A 256 -24.80 9.46 -4.53
N LEU A 257 -23.50 9.34 -4.82
CA LEU A 257 -22.59 8.50 -4.08
C LEU A 257 -22.55 8.94 -2.62
N THR A 258 -22.80 8.02 -1.70
CA THR A 258 -22.65 8.29 -0.27
C THR A 258 -21.29 7.82 0.24
N ARG A 259 -20.84 8.41 1.34
CA ARG A 259 -19.60 8.01 2.03
C ARG A 259 -19.61 6.53 2.41
N THR A 260 -20.75 6.03 2.88
CA THR A 260 -20.93 4.63 3.31
C THR A 260 -20.85 3.67 2.13
N GLN A 261 -21.49 3.99 1.00
CA GLN A 261 -21.39 3.20 -0.23
C GLN A 261 -19.96 3.17 -0.77
N LEU A 262 -19.27 4.32 -0.82
CA LEU A 262 -17.88 4.36 -1.28
C LEU A 262 -16.96 3.55 -0.36
N ALA A 263 -17.11 3.68 0.95
CA ALA A 263 -16.35 2.87 1.91
C ALA A 263 -16.63 1.37 1.73
N ALA A 264 -17.89 0.98 1.51
CA ALA A 264 -18.26 -0.42 1.26
C ALA A 264 -17.65 -0.96 -0.05
N MET A 265 -17.63 -0.18 -1.13
CA MET A 265 -16.99 -0.58 -2.39
C MET A 265 -15.48 -0.76 -2.26
N LEU A 266 -14.82 0.13 -1.51
CA LEU A 266 -13.38 0.09 -1.27
C LEU A 266 -12.96 -0.98 -0.24
N THR A 267 -13.90 -1.50 0.54
CA THR A 267 -13.64 -2.57 1.51
C THR A 267 -13.58 -3.92 0.78
N PRO A 268 -12.48 -4.68 0.88
CA PRO A 268 -12.40 -6.00 0.28
C PRO A 268 -13.43 -6.96 0.91
N PRO A 269 -13.98 -7.93 0.15
CA PRO A 269 -14.82 -8.98 0.72
C PRO A 269 -14.05 -9.77 1.80
N PRO A 270 -14.74 -10.39 2.77
CA PRO A 270 -14.08 -11.28 3.73
C PRO A 270 -13.27 -12.41 3.05
N TRP A 271 -12.14 -12.81 3.63
CA TRP A 271 -11.25 -13.82 3.03
C TRP A 271 -11.94 -15.14 2.71
N ARG A 272 -12.89 -15.57 3.57
CA ARG A 272 -13.72 -16.77 3.32
C ARG A 272 -14.49 -16.73 2.00
N ILE A 273 -14.92 -15.54 1.56
CA ILE A 273 -15.66 -15.35 0.30
C ILE A 273 -14.67 -15.22 -0.88
N ARG A 274 -13.47 -14.68 -0.63
CA ARG A 274 -12.40 -14.62 -1.65
C ARG A 274 -11.81 -15.99 -1.98
N ARG A 275 -11.68 -16.88 -0.99
CA ARG A 275 -11.13 -18.25 -1.16
C ARG A 275 -11.95 -19.12 -2.12
N THR A 276 -13.27 -18.92 -2.20
CA THR A 276 -14.13 -19.74 -3.06
C THR A 276 -13.88 -19.52 -4.56
N LEU A 277 -13.03 -18.55 -4.92
CA LEU A 277 -12.67 -18.27 -6.30
C LEU A 277 -11.49 -19.12 -6.84
N ASN A 278 -10.91 -20.05 -6.06
CA ASN A 278 -9.74 -20.85 -6.47
C ASN A 278 -8.67 -20.01 -7.20
N LEU A 279 -8.29 -18.88 -6.59
CA LEU A 279 -7.31 -17.94 -7.15
C LEU A 279 -5.86 -18.40 -6.98
N ASP A 280 -5.65 -19.65 -6.59
CA ASP A 280 -4.32 -20.22 -6.38
C ASP A 280 -3.99 -21.14 -7.56
N PRO A 281 -3.20 -20.69 -8.55
CA PRO A 281 -2.77 -21.54 -9.66
C PRO A 281 -1.88 -22.71 -9.20
N THR A 282 -1.47 -22.74 -7.92
CA THR A 282 -0.68 -23.83 -7.32
C THR A 282 -1.52 -24.91 -6.63
N LEU A 283 -2.84 -24.73 -6.46
CA LEU A 283 -3.71 -25.73 -5.83
C LEU A 283 -4.33 -26.71 -6.84
N ASP A 284 -4.04 -26.59 -8.13
CA ASP A 284 -4.56 -27.49 -9.18
C ASP A 284 -3.66 -28.73 -9.43
N LEU A 285 -2.67 -28.98 -8.57
CA LEU A 285 -1.75 -30.12 -8.69
C LEU A 285 -2.21 -31.41 -7.99
N ASP A 286 -3.31 -31.39 -7.23
CA ASP A 286 -3.83 -32.58 -6.52
C ASP A 286 -5.11 -33.17 -7.15
N SER A 287 -5.38 -32.87 -8.43
CA SER A 287 -6.48 -33.50 -9.18
C SER A 287 -6.01 -34.29 -10.40
N ARG A 288 -5.03 -35.18 -10.22
CA ARG A 288 -4.81 -36.36 -11.08
C ARG A 288 -4.29 -37.55 -10.28
#